data_AF-K1SJ19-F1
#
_entry.id   AF-K1SJ19-F1
#
_cell.length_a   1.000
_cell.length_b   1.000
_cell.length_c   1.000
_cell.angle_alpha   90.00
_cell.angle_beta   90.00
_cell.angle_gamma   90.00
#
_symmetry.space_group_name_H-M   'P 1'
#
loop_
_entity.id
_entity.type
_entity.pdbx_description
1 polymer ?
#
loop_
_entity_poly.entity_id
_entity_poly.type
_entity_poly.pdbx_seq_one_letter_code
_entity_poly.pdbx_strand_id
1 'polypeptide(L)'
;MDAAAMLKFNYFHFHLSDDQGFRAEIKKHPELSLVGGSREGSHFGKKENDDSVYSHFYTRAQLKEIAEYCKERYIEVIPEIDIPGHASAILQAYPELSCNKEQVKAKTSQGVFKDLLCAGNPATLKLIYDILDELCDIFPGEYFHLGGDEAPKDKWKKCPKCQSKIRELGLKNEEELHCSLVNRAAEYLEKKGEACH
;
A
#
# COMPACT_ATOMS: atom_id res chain seq x y z
N MET A 1 -3.92 -19.98 10.10
CA MET A 1 -5.05 -20.25 9.18
C MET A 1 -5.89 -21.43 9.62
N ASP A 2 -5.31 -22.57 10.03
CA ASP A 2 -6.10 -23.71 10.56
C ASP A 2 -7.06 -23.32 11.69
N ALA A 3 -6.60 -22.55 12.68
CA ALA A 3 -7.45 -22.06 13.77
C ALA A 3 -8.61 -21.17 13.25
N ALA A 4 -8.36 -20.35 12.23
CA ALA A 4 -9.39 -19.50 11.64
C ALA A 4 -10.46 -20.36 10.93
N ALA A 5 -10.03 -21.37 10.18
CA ALA A 5 -10.93 -22.32 9.52
C ALA A 5 -11.74 -23.13 10.53
N MET A 6 -11.13 -23.61 11.62
CA MET A 6 -11.83 -24.30 12.71
C MET A 6 -12.91 -23.43 13.37
N LEU A 7 -12.67 -22.12 13.45
CA LEU A 7 -13.61 -21.13 13.98
C LEU A 7 -14.59 -20.60 12.91
N LYS A 8 -14.55 -21.15 11.69
CA LYS A 8 -15.42 -20.79 10.56
C LYS A 8 -15.25 -19.36 10.04
N PHE A 9 -14.06 -18.78 10.19
CA PHE A 9 -13.70 -17.60 9.40
C PHE A 9 -13.48 -18.00 7.94
N ASN A 10 -13.87 -17.11 7.03
CA ASN A 10 -13.83 -17.31 5.58
C ASN A 10 -13.10 -16.19 4.83
N TYR A 11 -12.62 -15.16 5.52
CA TYR A 11 -11.80 -14.10 4.94
C TYR A 11 -10.53 -13.88 5.75
N PHE A 12 -9.40 -13.73 5.05
CA PHE A 12 -8.13 -13.29 5.60
C PHE A 12 -7.76 -11.95 4.96
N HIS A 13 -7.98 -10.87 5.70
CA HIS A 13 -7.55 -9.54 5.28
C HIS A 13 -6.04 -9.40 5.50
N PHE A 14 -5.28 -9.22 4.43
CA PHE A 14 -3.83 -9.24 4.44
C PHE A 14 -3.25 -7.85 4.17
N HIS A 15 -2.97 -7.14 5.27
CA HIS A 15 -2.31 -5.83 5.27
C HIS A 15 -0.84 -5.95 4.84
N LEU A 16 -0.54 -5.63 3.58
CA LEU A 16 0.77 -5.87 2.96
C LEU A 16 1.67 -4.63 2.90
N SER A 17 1.16 -3.43 3.20
CA SER A 17 1.96 -2.20 3.14
C SER A 17 1.57 -1.21 4.23
N ASP A 18 2.57 -0.69 4.92
CA ASP A 18 2.42 0.41 5.89
C ASP A 18 3.69 1.27 5.86
N ASP A 19 3.71 2.34 6.65
CA ASP A 19 4.83 3.25 6.85
C ASP A 19 6.12 2.55 7.28
N GLN A 20 6.03 1.42 8.01
CA GLN A 20 7.17 0.67 8.54
C GLN A 20 7.63 -0.47 7.61
N GLY A 21 6.91 -0.72 6.51
CA GLY A 21 7.44 -1.48 5.40
C GLY A 21 6.41 -2.03 4.42
N PHE A 22 6.90 -2.34 3.22
CA PHE A 22 6.16 -2.97 2.13
C PHE A 22 6.52 -4.45 2.02
N ARG A 23 5.52 -5.34 2.05
CA ARG A 23 5.72 -6.79 2.29
C ARG A 23 5.48 -7.66 1.08
N ALA A 24 5.01 -7.12 -0.04
CA ALA A 24 4.80 -7.91 -1.24
C ALA A 24 5.93 -7.74 -2.26
N GLU A 25 6.37 -8.81 -2.90
CA GLU A 25 7.22 -8.74 -4.08
C GLU A 25 6.40 -8.32 -5.32
N ILE A 26 6.76 -7.18 -5.90
CA ILE A 26 6.22 -6.66 -7.16
C ILE A 26 7.35 -6.65 -8.17
N LYS A 27 7.34 -7.56 -9.13
CA LYS A 27 8.46 -7.79 -10.05
C LYS A 27 8.80 -6.57 -10.90
N LYS A 28 7.79 -5.78 -11.27
CA LYS A 28 7.96 -4.55 -12.04
C LYS A 28 8.60 -3.43 -11.20
N HIS A 29 8.52 -3.54 -9.87
CA HIS A 29 8.97 -2.56 -8.90
C HIS A 29 9.72 -3.23 -7.74
N PRO A 30 10.88 -3.88 -7.99
CA PRO A 30 11.60 -4.66 -6.99
C PRO A 30 12.09 -3.81 -5.81
N GLU A 31 12.26 -2.50 -6.00
CA GLU A 31 12.67 -1.59 -4.93
C GLU A 31 11.61 -1.48 -3.82
N LEU A 32 10.32 -1.71 -4.11
CA LEU A 32 9.27 -1.72 -3.09
C LEU A 32 9.59 -2.71 -1.97
N SER A 33 10.01 -3.92 -2.32
CA SER A 33 10.31 -4.95 -1.35
C SER A 33 11.76 -4.89 -0.87
N LEU A 34 12.74 -4.67 -1.76
CA LEU A 34 14.16 -4.64 -1.41
C LEU A 34 14.51 -3.44 -0.52
N VAL A 35 13.98 -2.26 -0.84
CA VAL A 35 14.20 -1.03 -0.07
C VAL A 35 13.05 -0.82 0.89
N GLY A 36 11.81 -0.79 0.41
CA GLY A 36 10.64 -0.52 1.25
C GLY A 36 10.31 -1.65 2.25
N GLY A 37 10.81 -2.87 2.06
CA GLY A 37 10.68 -3.95 3.05
C GLY A 37 11.61 -3.79 4.27
N SER A 38 12.48 -2.78 4.27
CA SER A 38 13.52 -2.57 5.27
C SER A 38 13.30 -1.29 6.10
N ARG A 39 13.55 -1.38 7.42
CA ARG A 39 13.60 -0.24 8.34
C ARG A 39 14.83 -0.31 9.26
N GLU A 40 15.33 0.84 9.69
CA GLU A 40 16.58 0.98 10.46
C GLU A 40 16.43 0.64 11.96
N GLY A 41 15.22 0.34 12.43
CA GLY A 41 14.96 -0.02 13.82
C GLY A 41 13.49 -0.36 14.08
N SER A 42 13.19 -0.83 15.29
CA SER A 42 11.87 -1.27 15.73
C SER A 42 11.60 -0.80 17.17
N HIS A 43 10.83 0.28 17.29
CA HIS A 43 10.55 1.05 18.51
C HIS A 43 9.06 0.93 18.90
N PHE A 44 8.57 -0.30 19.00
CA PHE A 44 7.15 -0.63 19.21
C PHE A 44 6.77 -0.78 20.70
N GLY A 45 7.20 0.17 21.55
CA GLY A 45 6.83 0.18 22.97
C GLY A 45 7.52 -0.89 23.85
N LYS A 46 8.59 -1.53 23.36
CA LYS A 46 9.45 -2.38 24.19
C LYS A 46 10.22 -1.51 25.20
N LYS A 47 10.64 -2.13 26.31
CA LYS A 47 11.44 -1.47 27.36
C LYS A 47 12.74 -0.86 26.80
N GLU A 48 13.29 -1.48 25.76
CA GLU A 48 14.44 -0.98 25.01
C GLU A 48 14.11 -1.00 23.50
N ASN A 49 14.59 0.04 22.81
CA ASN A 49 14.49 0.15 21.36
C ASN A 49 15.45 -0.85 20.71
N ASP A 50 14.97 -1.49 19.63
CA ASP A 50 15.81 -2.34 18.79
C ASP A 50 16.29 -1.50 17.58
N ASP A 51 17.56 -1.13 17.57
CA ASP A 51 18.18 -0.36 16.48
C ASP A 51 18.82 -1.27 15.41
N SER A 52 18.49 -2.57 15.41
CA SER A 52 18.88 -3.46 14.32
C SER A 52 18.00 -3.25 13.09
N VAL A 53 18.62 -3.35 11.91
CA VAL A 53 17.90 -3.29 10.64
C VAL A 53 16.97 -4.50 10.55
N TYR A 54 15.68 -4.24 10.37
CA TYR A 54 14.70 -5.26 10.06
C TYR A 54 14.37 -5.20 8.58
N SER A 55 14.55 -6.30 7.86
CA SER A 55 14.25 -6.42 6.43
C SER A 55 13.49 -7.70 6.15
N HIS A 56 12.28 -7.60 5.64
CA HIS A 56 11.48 -8.75 5.25
C HIS A 56 10.36 -8.37 4.26
N PHE A 57 10.11 -9.29 3.33
CA PHE A 57 8.97 -9.31 2.42
C PHE A 57 8.68 -10.76 2.01
N TYR A 58 7.48 -10.99 1.52
CA TYR A 58 7.07 -12.25 0.92
C TYR A 58 7.36 -12.24 -0.58
N THR A 59 8.06 -13.25 -1.04
CA THR A 59 8.20 -13.50 -2.48
C THR A 59 6.86 -13.83 -3.10
N ARG A 60 6.73 -13.63 -4.41
CA ARG A 60 5.52 -13.99 -5.17
C ARG A 60 5.15 -15.45 -5.01
N ALA A 61 6.14 -16.34 -4.90
CA ALA A 61 5.91 -17.77 -4.67
C ALA A 61 5.27 -18.02 -3.29
N GLN A 62 5.78 -17.39 -2.24
CA GLN A 62 5.22 -17.49 -0.88
C GLN A 62 3.81 -16.88 -0.80
N LEU A 63 3.56 -15.75 -1.46
CA LEU A 63 2.22 -15.15 -1.48
C LEU A 63 1.21 -16.07 -2.17
N LYS A 64 1.59 -16.72 -3.27
CA LYS A 64 0.76 -17.73 -3.94
C LYS A 64 0.53 -18.98 -3.09
N GLU A 65 1.55 -19.44 -2.38
CA GLU A 65 1.42 -20.55 -1.43
C GLU A 65 0.44 -20.19 -0.30
N ILE A 66 0.50 -18.98 0.24
CA ILE A 66 -0.45 -18.47 1.24
C ILE A 66 -1.87 -18.46 0.66
N ALA A 67 -2.05 -17.93 -0.55
CA ALA A 67 -3.35 -17.88 -1.21
C ALA A 67 -3.95 -19.28 -1.40
N GLU A 68 -3.18 -20.24 -1.90
CA GLU A 68 -3.63 -21.62 -2.10
C GLU A 68 -3.95 -22.31 -0.76
N TYR A 69 -3.10 -22.12 0.24
CA TYR A 69 -3.31 -22.69 1.57
C TYR A 69 -4.59 -22.17 2.25
N CYS A 70 -4.91 -20.89 2.07
CA CYS A 70 -6.17 -20.29 2.53
C CYS A 70 -7.37 -20.86 1.73
N LYS A 71 -7.22 -20.98 0.41
CA LYS A 71 -8.26 -21.52 -0.48
C LYS A 71 -8.66 -22.95 -0.16
N GLU A 72 -7.69 -23.83 0.14
CA GLU A 72 -7.95 -25.21 0.60
C GLU A 72 -8.84 -25.28 1.86
N ARG A 73 -8.93 -24.17 2.60
CA ARG A 73 -9.69 -24.03 3.84
C ARG A 73 -10.93 -23.16 3.69
N TYR A 74 -11.33 -22.84 2.46
CA TYR A 74 -12.45 -21.94 2.16
C TYR A 74 -12.27 -20.54 2.76
N ILE A 75 -11.02 -20.09 2.85
CA ILE A 75 -10.67 -18.73 3.27
C ILE A 75 -10.20 -17.96 2.05
N GLU A 76 -10.92 -16.90 1.70
CA GLU A 76 -10.51 -15.96 0.66
C GLU A 76 -9.52 -14.94 1.24
N VAL A 77 -8.45 -14.65 0.50
CA VAL A 77 -7.47 -13.63 0.90
C VAL A 77 -7.85 -12.30 0.28
N ILE A 78 -8.04 -11.29 1.11
CA ILE A 78 -8.28 -9.91 0.67
C ILE A 78 -6.94 -9.17 0.81
N PRO A 79 -6.18 -8.93 -0.26
CA PRO A 79 -4.96 -8.15 -0.17
C PRO A 79 -5.27 -6.68 0.10
N GLU A 80 -4.42 -6.03 0.88
CA GLU A 80 -4.50 -4.61 1.15
C GLU A 80 -3.19 -3.91 0.82
N ILE A 81 -3.31 -2.79 0.09
CA ILE A 81 -2.24 -1.81 -0.07
C ILE A 81 -2.83 -0.45 0.32
N ASP A 82 -2.27 0.16 1.35
CA ASP A 82 -2.79 1.40 1.90
C ASP A 82 -2.28 2.62 1.12
N ILE A 83 -3.21 3.34 0.51
CA ILE A 83 -2.96 4.54 -0.29
C ILE A 83 -4.06 5.58 -0.07
N PRO A 84 -3.74 6.88 -0.13
CA PRO A 84 -2.42 7.49 -0.33
C PRO A 84 -1.59 7.66 0.97
N GLY A 85 -2.19 7.30 2.11
CA GLY A 85 -1.58 7.28 3.45
C GLY A 85 -0.60 6.12 3.60
N HIS A 86 -0.06 5.95 4.81
CA HIS A 86 0.79 4.81 5.19
C HIS A 86 1.89 4.46 4.18
N ALA A 87 2.44 5.50 3.53
CA ALA A 87 3.22 5.35 2.31
C ALA A 87 4.73 5.52 2.53
N SER A 88 5.21 5.70 3.77
CA SER A 88 6.62 6.00 4.03
C SER A 88 7.58 4.94 3.48
N ALA A 89 7.19 3.66 3.52
CA ALA A 89 7.97 2.57 2.94
C ALA A 89 8.05 2.65 1.41
N ILE A 90 6.93 2.99 0.75
CA ILE A 90 6.88 3.22 -0.69
C ILE A 90 7.75 4.42 -1.07
N LEU A 91 7.67 5.50 -0.29
CA LEU A 91 8.44 6.72 -0.51
C LEU A 91 9.94 6.54 -0.20
N GLN A 92 10.32 5.58 0.64
CA GLN A 92 11.71 5.17 0.82
C GLN A 92 12.27 4.53 -0.46
N ALA A 93 11.48 3.70 -1.14
CA ALA A 93 11.86 3.09 -2.40
C ALA A 93 11.83 4.10 -3.57
N TYR A 94 10.82 4.99 -3.59
CA TYR A 94 10.58 5.96 -4.67
C TYR A 94 10.35 7.38 -4.13
N PRO A 95 11.41 8.10 -3.70
CA PRO A 95 11.30 9.46 -3.16
C PRO A 95 10.63 10.46 -4.12
N GLU A 96 10.73 10.23 -5.43
CA GLU A 96 10.12 11.05 -6.48
C GLU A 96 8.59 11.05 -6.49
N LEU A 97 7.97 10.08 -5.82
CA LEU A 97 6.52 9.99 -5.64
C LEU A 97 6.02 10.87 -4.48
N SER A 98 6.91 11.44 -3.67
CA SER A 98 6.53 12.44 -2.67
C SER A 98 6.23 13.80 -3.32
N CYS A 99 5.48 14.66 -2.62
CA CYS A 99 5.11 15.99 -3.12
C CYS A 99 6.32 16.91 -3.39
N ASN A 100 7.41 16.74 -2.63
CA ASN A 100 8.57 17.62 -2.64
C ASN A 100 9.88 16.91 -3.05
N LYS A 101 9.81 15.63 -3.46
CA LYS A 101 10.98 14.75 -3.65
C LYS A 101 11.85 14.62 -2.39
N GLU A 102 11.22 14.68 -1.22
CA GLU A 102 11.88 14.47 0.06
C GLU A 102 12.26 13.00 0.20
N GLN A 103 13.47 12.74 0.70
CA GLN A 103 13.84 11.39 1.09
C GLN A 103 13.09 11.02 2.37
N VAL A 104 12.11 10.14 2.23
CA VAL A 104 11.33 9.60 3.35
C VAL A 104 11.94 8.25 3.72
N LYS A 105 12.15 8.01 5.01
CA LYS A 105 12.52 6.68 5.52
C LYS A 105 11.28 5.97 6.05
N ALA A 106 11.25 4.65 5.92
CA ALA A 106 10.32 3.78 6.60
C ALA A 106 10.38 4.04 8.10
N LYS A 107 9.21 4.05 8.74
CA LYS A 107 9.09 4.43 10.15
C LYS A 107 9.51 3.28 11.05
N THR A 108 10.04 3.63 12.22
CA THR A 108 10.49 2.66 13.23
C THR A 108 9.49 2.52 14.37
N SER A 109 8.43 3.34 14.41
CA SER A 109 7.43 3.39 15.47
C SER A 109 6.00 3.32 14.94
N GLN A 110 5.05 3.15 15.85
CA GLN A 110 3.60 3.26 15.57
C GLN A 110 3.18 4.74 15.54
N GLY A 111 2.06 5.01 14.88
CA GLY A 111 1.41 6.32 14.88
C GLY A 111 1.04 6.79 13.49
N VAL A 112 0.46 7.98 13.42
CA VAL A 112 0.02 8.61 12.18
C VAL A 112 1.15 9.44 11.59
N PHE A 113 1.50 9.18 10.33
CA PHE A 113 2.55 9.91 9.63
C PHE A 113 1.98 10.78 8.50
N LYS A 114 2.68 11.88 8.19
CA LYS A 114 2.22 12.90 7.22
C LYS A 114 2.75 12.66 5.81
N ASP A 115 3.41 11.53 5.60
CA ASP A 115 4.08 11.20 4.35
C ASP A 115 3.08 10.53 3.41
N LEU A 116 2.58 11.32 2.45
CA LEU A 116 1.59 10.89 1.46
C LEU A 116 2.21 10.73 0.08
N LEU A 117 1.71 9.75 -0.67
CA LEU A 117 1.91 9.71 -2.11
C LEU A 117 1.38 11.00 -2.77
N CYS A 118 2.10 11.54 -3.75
CA CYS A 118 1.69 12.73 -4.46
C CYS A 118 0.60 12.40 -5.48
N ALA A 119 -0.67 12.67 -5.14
CA ALA A 119 -1.80 12.44 -6.04
C ALA A 119 -1.74 13.28 -7.34
N GLY A 120 -1.01 14.40 -7.33
CA GLY A 120 -0.77 15.22 -8.52
C GLY A 120 0.33 14.68 -9.45
N ASN A 121 1.08 13.65 -9.04
CA ASN A 121 2.11 13.04 -9.87
C ASN A 121 1.53 11.86 -10.67
N PRO A 122 1.53 11.89 -12.02
CA PRO A 122 1.03 10.78 -12.83
C PRO A 122 1.72 9.43 -12.56
N ALA A 123 2.99 9.47 -12.13
CA ALA A 123 3.74 8.26 -11.77
C ALA A 123 3.15 7.53 -10.56
N THR A 124 2.46 8.24 -9.65
CA THR A 124 1.80 7.65 -8.47
C THR A 124 0.72 6.66 -8.90
N LEU A 125 -0.18 7.07 -9.80
CA LEU A 125 -1.24 6.18 -10.27
C LEU A 125 -0.70 5.03 -11.11
N LYS A 126 0.34 5.28 -11.90
CA LYS A 126 0.99 4.20 -12.65
C LYS A 126 1.57 3.14 -11.71
N LEU A 127 2.25 3.54 -10.64
CA LEU A 127 2.77 2.60 -9.63
C LEU A 127 1.62 1.82 -8.98
N ILE A 128 0.54 2.50 -8.58
CA ILE A 128 -0.64 1.85 -7.99
C ILE A 128 -1.17 0.79 -8.94
N TYR A 129 -1.42 1.11 -10.22
CA TYR A 129 -1.92 0.14 -11.20
C TYR A 129 -0.96 -1.04 -11.39
N ASP A 130 0.34 -0.77 -11.45
CA ASP A 130 1.36 -1.81 -11.58
C ASP A 130 1.37 -2.77 -10.37
N ILE A 131 1.15 -2.25 -9.15
CA ILE A 131 0.99 -3.06 -7.93
C ILE A 131 -0.31 -3.87 -7.96
N LEU A 132 -1.43 -3.24 -8.29
CA LEU A 132 -2.74 -3.88 -8.36
C LEU A 132 -2.75 -5.02 -9.37
N ASP A 133 -2.13 -4.81 -10.54
CA ASP A 133 -1.98 -5.85 -11.57
C ASP A 133 -1.29 -7.10 -11.03
N GLU A 134 -0.13 -6.92 -10.38
CA GLU A 134 0.65 -8.06 -9.91
C GLU A 134 0.01 -8.76 -8.72
N LEU A 135 -0.70 -8.04 -7.85
CA LEU A 135 -1.37 -8.61 -6.69
C LEU A 135 -2.68 -9.33 -7.06
N CYS A 136 -3.47 -8.84 -8.02
CA CYS A 136 -4.63 -9.59 -8.51
C CYS A 136 -4.22 -10.92 -9.15
N ASP A 137 -3.08 -10.95 -9.86
CA ASP A 137 -2.55 -12.21 -10.40
C ASP A 137 -2.08 -13.21 -9.31
N ILE A 138 -1.87 -12.77 -8.08
CA ILE A 138 -1.47 -13.60 -6.93
C ILE A 138 -2.68 -14.02 -6.11
N PHE A 139 -3.58 -13.07 -5.85
CA PHE A 139 -4.74 -13.18 -5.00
C PHE A 139 -6.01 -13.01 -5.83
N PRO A 140 -6.44 -14.05 -6.57
CA PRO A 140 -7.76 -14.04 -7.15
C PRO A 140 -8.82 -14.07 -6.03
N GLY A 141 -9.72 -13.09 -6.02
CA GLY A 141 -10.80 -12.88 -5.07
C GLY A 141 -11.73 -11.74 -5.51
N GLU A 142 -12.88 -11.63 -4.85
CA GLU A 142 -13.88 -10.60 -5.12
C GLU A 142 -13.44 -9.22 -4.57
N TYR A 143 -12.58 -9.20 -3.57
CA TYR A 143 -12.25 -7.99 -2.82
C TYR A 143 -10.77 -7.64 -2.87
N PHE A 144 -10.51 -6.33 -2.95
CA PHE A 144 -9.20 -5.73 -2.78
C PHE A 144 -9.36 -4.49 -1.88
N HIS A 145 -8.53 -4.34 -0.85
CA HIS A 145 -8.59 -3.18 0.04
C HIS A 145 -7.54 -2.13 -0.36
N LEU A 146 -7.97 -0.89 -0.57
CA LEU A 146 -7.10 0.22 -0.99
C LEU A 146 -6.63 1.11 0.18
N GLY A 147 -6.96 0.73 1.42
CA GLY A 147 -6.72 1.54 2.62
C GLY A 147 -7.49 2.85 2.55
N GLY A 148 -6.79 3.97 2.74
CA GLY A 148 -7.35 5.32 2.63
C GLY A 148 -7.67 5.96 3.98
N ASP A 149 -7.21 5.38 5.08
CA ASP A 149 -7.25 5.98 6.40
C ASP A 149 -6.08 6.95 6.63
N GLU A 150 -6.19 7.70 7.73
CA GLU A 150 -5.13 8.52 8.32
C GLU A 150 -4.21 9.27 7.33
N ALA A 151 -4.79 10.01 6.37
CA ALA A 151 -4.05 10.77 5.37
C ALA A 151 -4.06 12.31 5.63
N PRO A 152 -3.15 12.87 6.45
CA PRO A 152 -3.05 14.32 6.68
C PRO A 152 -2.70 15.11 5.41
N LYS A 153 -3.65 15.92 4.91
CA LYS A 153 -3.52 16.64 3.63
C LYS A 153 -2.58 17.86 3.65
N ASP A 154 -1.83 18.06 4.74
CA ASP A 154 -0.92 19.20 4.94
C ASP A 154 0.08 19.37 3.78
N LYS A 155 0.64 18.26 3.29
CA LYS A 155 1.60 18.28 2.17
C LYS A 155 0.92 18.60 0.84
N TRP A 156 -0.29 18.12 0.60
CA TRP A 156 -1.03 18.35 -0.64
C TRP A 156 -1.49 19.80 -0.81
N LYS A 157 -1.85 20.47 0.29
CA LYS A 157 -2.16 21.92 0.32
C LYS A 157 -1.02 22.77 -0.22
N LYS A 158 0.23 22.36 0.01
CA LYS A 158 1.44 23.09 -0.39
C LYS A 158 2.04 22.58 -1.71
N CYS A 159 1.59 21.43 -2.23
CA CYS A 159 2.18 20.80 -3.40
C CYS A 159 1.62 21.40 -4.71
N PRO A 160 2.45 22.03 -5.56
CA PRO A 160 1.98 22.61 -6.82
C PRO A 160 1.33 21.60 -7.76
N LYS A 161 1.81 20.35 -7.77
CA LYS A 161 1.24 19.27 -8.58
C LYS A 161 -0.16 18.89 -8.11
N CYS A 162 -0.35 18.68 -6.80
CA CYS A 162 -1.67 18.35 -6.24
C CYS A 162 -2.66 19.50 -6.46
N GLN A 163 -2.24 20.74 -6.21
CA GLN A 163 -3.07 21.92 -6.45
C GLN A 163 -3.42 22.10 -7.94
N SER A 164 -2.49 21.78 -8.85
CA SER A 164 -2.77 21.77 -10.29
C SER A 164 -3.79 20.69 -10.65
N LYS A 165 -3.66 19.49 -10.08
CA LYS A 165 -4.58 18.38 -10.34
C LYS A 165 -6.00 18.68 -9.83
N ILE A 166 -6.13 19.34 -8.67
CA ILE A 166 -7.41 19.83 -8.14
C ILE A 166 -8.08 20.75 -9.17
N ARG A 167 -7.36 21.74 -9.70
CA ARG A 167 -7.90 22.66 -10.72
C ARG A 167 -8.24 21.96 -12.03
N GLU A 168 -7.37 21.06 -12.50
CA GLU A 168 -7.57 20.29 -13.73
C GLU A 168 -8.85 19.45 -13.67
N LEU A 169 -9.12 18.82 -12.53
CA LEU A 169 -10.27 17.95 -12.32
C LEU A 169 -11.51 18.70 -11.80
N GLY A 170 -11.42 20.01 -11.57
CA GLY A 170 -12.54 20.81 -11.04
C GLY A 170 -12.94 20.45 -9.59
N LEU A 171 -12.00 19.95 -8.79
CA LEU A 171 -12.22 19.52 -7.41
C LEU A 171 -12.19 20.72 -6.46
N LYS A 172 -12.89 20.62 -5.32
CA LYS A 172 -12.99 21.70 -4.34
C LYS A 172 -11.79 21.78 -3.40
N ASN A 173 -11.19 20.64 -3.04
CA ASN A 173 -10.15 20.55 -2.01
C ASN A 173 -9.36 19.23 -2.09
N GLU A 174 -8.44 19.04 -1.15
CA GLU A 174 -7.58 17.86 -1.06
C GLU A 174 -8.31 16.57 -0.66
N GLU A 175 -9.47 16.65 -0.01
CA GLU A 175 -10.28 15.46 0.28
C GLU A 175 -10.95 14.94 -1.00
N GLU A 176 -11.46 15.83 -1.85
CA GLU A 176 -11.95 15.42 -3.17
C GLU A 176 -10.83 14.88 -4.07
N LEU A 177 -9.59 15.38 -3.92
CA LEU A 177 -8.42 14.81 -4.59
C LEU A 177 -8.10 13.39 -4.09
N HIS A 178 -8.29 13.14 -2.79
CA HIS A 178 -8.10 11.83 -2.18
C HIS A 178 -9.14 10.85 -2.73
N CYS A 179 -10.42 11.21 -2.68
CA CYS A 179 -11.48 10.40 -3.27
C CYS A 179 -11.22 10.15 -4.77
N SER A 180 -10.78 11.16 -5.52
CA SER A 180 -10.46 10.99 -6.94
C SER A 180 -9.33 9.99 -7.19
N LEU A 181 -8.28 9.99 -6.36
CA LEU A 181 -7.19 9.02 -6.49
C LEU A 181 -7.67 7.59 -6.23
N VAL A 182 -8.38 7.38 -5.11
CA VAL A 182 -8.89 6.06 -4.71
C VAL A 182 -9.93 5.55 -5.70
N ASN A 183 -10.87 6.39 -6.13
CA ASN A 183 -11.88 6.02 -7.12
C ASN A 183 -11.24 5.59 -8.44
N ARG A 184 -10.16 6.25 -8.89
CA ARG A 184 -9.46 5.83 -10.12
C ARG A 184 -8.77 4.49 -9.98
N ALA A 185 -8.26 4.15 -8.79
CA ALA A 185 -7.73 2.82 -8.49
C ALA A 185 -8.86 1.77 -8.44
N ALA A 186 -9.99 2.09 -7.83
CA ALA A 186 -11.17 1.23 -7.80
C ALA A 186 -11.74 0.99 -9.21
N GLU A 187 -11.95 2.03 -10.02
CA GLU A 187 -12.37 1.93 -11.42
C GLU A 187 -11.40 1.10 -12.27
N TYR A 188 -10.10 1.14 -11.94
CA TYR A 188 -9.10 0.31 -12.61
C TYR A 188 -9.30 -1.18 -12.27
N LEU A 189 -9.56 -1.50 -11.00
CA LEU A 189 -9.91 -2.86 -10.56
C LEU A 189 -11.25 -3.34 -11.15
N GLU A 190 -12.28 -2.50 -11.20
CA GLU A 190 -13.58 -2.85 -11.79
C GLU A 190 -13.47 -3.20 -13.28
N LYS A 191 -12.67 -2.43 -14.04
CA LYS A 191 -12.38 -2.76 -15.45
C LYS A 191 -11.62 -4.06 -15.61
N LYS A 192 -10.92 -4.48 -14.56
CA LYS A 192 -10.27 -5.77 -14.43
C LYS A 192 -11.18 -6.86 -13.87
N GLY A 193 -12.49 -6.64 -13.73
CA GLY A 193 -13.46 -7.52 -13.08
C GLY A 193 -13.58 -8.97 -13.56
N GLU A 194 -12.69 -9.49 -14.40
CA GLU A 194 -12.50 -10.93 -14.65
C GLU A 194 -11.09 -11.43 -14.28
N ALA A 195 -10.12 -10.54 -14.04
CA ALA A 195 -8.71 -10.83 -13.80
C ALA A 195 -8.31 -10.80 -12.31
N CYS A 196 -9.13 -10.19 -11.45
CA CYS A 196 -9.02 -10.38 -10.01
C CYS A 196 -9.98 -11.49 -9.53
N HIS A 197 -10.94 -11.97 -10.34
CA HIS A 197 -11.86 -13.07 -9.99
C HIS A 197 -11.33 -14.46 -10.36
#